data_AF-A0A9X2C097-F1
#
_entry.id   AF-A0A9X2C097-F1
#
_cell.length_a   1.000
_cell.length_b   1.000
_cell.length_c   1.000
_cell.angle_alpha   90.00
_cell.angle_beta   90.00
_cell.angle_gamma   90.00
#
_symmetry.space_group_name_H-M   'P 1'
#
loop_
_entity.id
_entity.type
_entity.pdbx_description
1 polymer ?
#
loop_
_entity_poly.entity_id
_entity_poly.type
_entity_poly.pdbx_seq_one_letter_code
_entity_poly.pdbx_strand_id
1 'polypeptide(L)'
;MRVVCTSAPEGRIYRFYRASDDFTRALKPIVPFLLASHADLIVGKEDDDSMQMLRVGPIQGEAEAMLVSLIVPNLTCRCASAAARD
;
A
#
# COMPACT_ATOMS: atom_id res chain seq x y z
N MET A 1 -1.21 0.42 12.46
CA MET A 1 -0.59 0.75 11.15
C MET A 1 -1.56 1.65 10.38
N ARG A 2 -1.06 2.61 9.60
CA ARG A 2 -1.90 3.47 8.75
C ARG A 2 -1.48 3.30 7.30
N VAL A 3 -2.44 3.11 6.39
CA VAL A 3 -2.18 3.00 4.96
C VAL A 3 -2.95 4.08 4.21
N VAL A 4 -2.22 4.85 3.41
CA VAL A 4 -2.76 5.86 2.50
C VAL A 4 -2.50 5.36 1.09
N CYS A 5 -3.39 5.65 0.17
CA CYS A 5 -3.19 5.32 -1.23
C CYS A 5 -3.30 6.58 -2.10
N THR A 6 -2.67 6.54 -3.27
CA THR A 6 -2.73 7.58 -4.31
C THR A 6 -2.96 6.90 -5.65
N SER A 7 -3.88 7.43 -6.46
CA SER A 7 -4.13 6.93 -7.81
C SER A 7 -3.13 7.54 -8.80
N ALA A 8 -2.53 6.71 -9.64
CA ALA A 8 -1.72 7.12 -10.78
C ALA A 8 -2.26 6.44 -12.07
N PRO A 9 -1.94 6.96 -13.27
CA PRO A 9 -2.37 6.35 -14.54
C PRO A 9 -2.00 4.87 -14.69
N GLU A 10 -0.84 4.49 -14.17
CA GLU A 10 -0.25 3.15 -14.24
C GLU A 10 -0.70 2.20 -13.12
N GLY A 11 -1.47 2.69 -12.15
CA GLY A 11 -1.96 1.92 -11.01
C GLY A 11 -2.02 2.71 -9.71
N ARG A 12 -2.37 2.05 -8.61
CA ARG A 12 -2.40 2.67 -7.28
C ARG A 12 -1.09 2.49 -6.56
N ILE A 13 -0.66 3.56 -5.88
CA ILE A 13 0.50 3.56 -4.99
C ILE A 13 -0.01 3.57 -3.55
N TYR A 14 0.47 2.64 -2.74
CA TYR A 14 0.14 2.51 -1.32
C TYR A 14 1.33 2.88 -0.46
N ARG A 15 1.11 3.75 0.53
CA ARG A 15 2.10 4.20 1.51
C ARG A 15 1.70 3.71 2.89
N PHE A 16 2.58 2.97 3.54
CA PHE A 16 2.40 2.40 4.86
C PHE A 16 3.17 3.22 5.88
N TYR A 17 2.46 3.67 6.91
CA TYR A 17 3.00 4.48 7.99
C TYR A 17 2.98 3.70 9.30
N ARG A 18 4.06 3.86 10.09
CA ARG A 18 4.10 3.38 11.47
C ARG A 18 3.16 4.26 12.30
N ALA A 19 2.11 3.65 12.84
CA ALA A 19 1.13 4.34 13.70
C ALA A 19 0.90 3.62 15.04
N SER A 20 1.51 2.44 15.21
CA SER A 20 1.42 1.62 16.42
C SER A 20 2.60 0.65 16.47
N ASP A 21 2.85 0.07 17.65
CA ASP A 21 3.88 -0.97 17.84
C ASP A 21 3.54 -2.30 17.15
N ASP A 22 2.26 -2.52 16.84
CA ASP A 22 1.80 -3.69 16.07
C ASP A 22 2.09 -3.59 14.55
N PHE A 23 2.77 -2.54 14.08
CA PHE A 23 3.10 -2.35 12.67
C PHE A 23 3.77 -3.60 12.06
N THR A 24 4.81 -4.12 12.70
CA THR A 24 5.55 -5.29 12.18
C THR A 24 4.67 -6.53 12.14
N ARG A 25 3.75 -6.70 13.10
CA ARG A 25 2.81 -7.83 13.13
C ARG A 25 1.82 -7.74 11.98
N ALA A 26 1.30 -6.55 11.70
CA ALA A 26 0.37 -6.30 10.60
C ALA A 26 1.06 -6.42 9.23
N LEU A 27 2.33 -6.02 9.11
CA LEU A 27 3.06 -6.02 7.85
C LEU A 27 3.57 -7.42 7.44
N LYS A 28 4.01 -8.24 8.40
CA LYS A 28 4.56 -9.59 8.17
C LYS A 28 3.77 -10.45 7.16
N PRO A 29 2.44 -10.60 7.26
CA PRO A 29 1.68 -11.42 6.32
C PRO A 29 1.57 -10.81 4.92
N ILE A 30 1.78 -9.50 4.77
CA ILE A 30 1.59 -8.76 3.52
C ILE A 30 2.88 -8.82 2.66
N VAL A 31 4.06 -8.81 3.28
CA VAL A 31 5.36 -8.74 2.57
C VAL A 31 5.55 -9.86 1.54
N PRO A 32 5.29 -11.15 1.83
CA PRO A 32 5.48 -12.21 0.83
C PRO A 32 4.61 -12.00 -0.41
N PHE A 33 3.39 -11.51 -0.22
CA PHE A 33 2.49 -11.21 -1.33
C PHE A 33 3.01 -10.06 -2.19
N LEU A 34 3.51 -8.99 -1.57
CA LEU A 34 4.08 -7.85 -2.30
C LEU A 34 5.31 -8.23 -3.11
N LEU A 35 6.16 -9.11 -2.57
CA LEU A 35 7.31 -9.66 -3.29
C LEU A 35 6.86 -10.52 -4.49
N ALA A 36 5.78 -11.29 -4.34
CA ALA A 36 5.24 -12.12 -5.41
C ALA A 36 4.50 -11.31 -6.49
N SER A 37 3.94 -10.14 -6.15
CA SER A 37 3.22 -9.30 -7.11
C SER A 37 4.14 -8.47 -8.02
N HIS A 38 5.47 -8.62 -7.91
CA HIS A 38 6.47 -7.82 -8.64
C HIS A 38 6.23 -6.30 -8.55
N ALA A 39 5.59 -5.85 -7.46
CA ALA A 39 5.30 -4.44 -7.27
C ALA A 39 6.60 -3.70 -6.90
N ASP A 40 6.74 -2.46 -7.36
CA ASP A 40 7.80 -1.60 -6.89
C ASP A 40 7.67 -1.39 -5.38
N LEU A 41 8.70 -1.82 -4.66
CA LEU A 41 8.76 -1.86 -3.21
C LEU A 41 9.91 -0.98 -2.74
N ILE A 42 9.58 0.11 -2.08
CA ILE A 42 10.56 1.03 -1.51
C ILE A 42 10.44 0.99 0.00
N VAL A 43 11.51 0.56 0.67
CA VAL A 43 11.59 0.47 2.13
C VAL A 43 12.29 1.71 2.66
N GLY A 44 11.68 2.37 3.65
CA GLY A 44 12.26 3.53 4.32
C GLY A 44 11.81 4.88 3.75
N LYS A 45 12.56 5.93 4.13
CA LYS A 45 12.26 7.32 3.78
C LYS A 45 12.56 7.59 2.31
N GLU A 46 11.51 7.85 1.54
CA GLU A 46 11.65 8.47 0.23
C GLU A 46 11.58 10.01 0.32
N ASP A 47 10.99 10.53 1.41
CA ASP A 47 10.78 11.95 1.69
C ASP A 47 11.09 12.28 3.18
N ASP A 48 10.95 13.54 3.60
CA ASP A 48 11.09 14.00 5.00
C ASP A 48 10.08 13.36 5.99
N ASP A 49 9.14 12.53 5.52
CA ASP A 49 8.18 11.83 6.36
C ASP A 49 8.81 10.62 7.07
N SER A 50 9.32 10.87 8.28
CA SER A 50 9.89 9.86 9.17
C SER A 50 8.97 8.73 9.60
N MET A 51 7.67 8.85 9.34
CA MET A 51 6.70 7.83 9.73
C MET A 51 6.37 6.89 8.57
N GLN A 52 6.76 7.21 7.33
CA GLN A 52 6.63 6.31 6.19
C GLN A 52 7.66 5.18 6.28
N MET A 53 7.17 3.95 6.24
CA MET A 53 8.01 2.75 6.35
C MET A 53 8.13 1.99 5.04
N LEU A 54 7.08 2.02 4.21
CA LEU A 54 7.00 1.25 2.97
C LEU A 54 6.15 1.99 1.95
N ARG A 55 6.63 2.07 0.71
CA ARG A 55 5.83 2.40 -0.48
C ARG A 55 5.72 1.17 -1.36
N VAL A 56 4.53 0.94 -1.89
CA VAL A 56 4.21 -0.19 -2.75
C VAL A 56 3.47 0.31 -3.98
N GLY A 57 3.91 -0.12 -5.15
CA GLY A 57 3.23 0.12 -6.41
C GLY A 57 3.93 1.15 -7.29
N PRO A 58 3.40 1.35 -8.50
CA PRO A 58 1.98 1.15 -8.86
C PRO A 58 1.49 -0.31 -8.92
N ILE A 59 0.29 -0.59 -8.41
CA ILE A 59 -0.39 -1.90 -8.48
C ILE A 59 -1.79 -1.74 -9.07
N GLN A 60 -2.22 -2.69 -9.91
CA GLN A 60 -3.57 -2.75 -10.50
C GLN A 60 -4.09 -4.20 -10.59
N GLY A 61 -5.37 -4.35 -10.88
CA GLY A 61 -5.99 -5.66 -11.18
C GLY A 61 -6.09 -6.59 -9.96
N GLU A 62 -5.87 -7.89 -10.16
CA GLU A 62 -6.01 -8.91 -9.10
C GLU A 62 -5.04 -8.70 -7.93
N ALA A 63 -3.81 -8.26 -8.24
CA ALA A 63 -2.82 -7.96 -7.21
C ALA A 63 -3.28 -6.81 -6.30
N GLU A 64 -3.95 -5.82 -6.87
CA GLU A 64 -4.52 -4.71 -6.11
C GLU A 64 -5.69 -5.18 -5.24
N ALA A 65 -6.59 -5.99 -5.80
CA ALA A 65 -7.74 -6.52 -5.05
C ALA A 65 -7.28 -7.36 -3.84
N MET A 66 -6.26 -8.21 -4.04
CA MET A 66 -5.66 -9.00 -2.97
C MET A 66 -4.97 -8.11 -1.94
N LEU A 67 -4.15 -7.13 -2.36
CA LEU A 67 -3.55 -6.17 -1.44
C LEU A 67 -4.61 -5.49 -0.58
N VAL A 68 -5.63 -4.91 -1.21
CA VAL A 68 -6.73 -4.19 -0.55
C VAL A 68 -7.38 -5.08 0.50
N SER A 69 -7.70 -6.34 0.17
CA SER A 69 -8.31 -7.29 1.12
C SER A 69 -7.50 -7.47 2.41
N LEU A 70 -6.15 -7.42 2.31
CA LEU A 70 -5.24 -7.56 3.45
C LEU A 70 -5.10 -6.26 4.26
N ILE A 71 -5.27 -5.10 3.62
CA ILE A 71 -5.03 -3.79 4.25
C ILE A 71 -6.28 -3.01 4.60
N VAL A 72 -7.50 -3.49 4.26
CA VAL A 72 -8.79 -2.82 4.58
C VAL A 72 -8.84 -2.26 6.00
N PRO A 73 -8.45 -3.00 7.06
CA PRO A 73 -8.55 -2.47 8.43
C PRO A 73 -7.62 -1.28 8.71
N ASN A 74 -6.61 -1.07 7.86
CA ASN A 74 -5.58 -0.05 8.03
C ASN A 74 -5.69 1.09 6.99
N LEU A 75 -6.61 0.98 6.02
CA LEU A 75 -6.82 1.98 4.97
C LEU A 75 -7.51 3.23 5.54
N THR A 76 -6.75 4.32 5.63
CA THR A 76 -7.27 5.61 6.12
C THR A 76 -8.04 6.43 5.09
N CYS A 77 -7.87 6.14 3.80
CA CYS A 77 -8.66 6.72 2.73
C CYS A 77 -8.99 5.64 1.70
N ARG A 78 -10.17 5.73 1.09
CA ARG A 78 -10.49 4.93 -0.10
C ARG A 78 -9.92 5.67 -1.30
N CYS A 79 -8.99 5.07 -2.03
CA CYS A 79 -8.74 5.53 -3.37
C CYS A 79 -10.00 5.27 -4.20
N ALA A 80 -10.51 6.30 -4.87
CA ALA A 80 -11.51 6.08 -5.90
C ALA A 80 -10.92 5.10 -6.91
N SER A 81 -11.69 4.09 -7.31
CA SER A 81 -11.30 3.21 -8.41
C SER A 81 -11.13 4.09 -9.65
N ALA A 82 -9.93 4.09 -10.22
CA ALA A 82 -9.67 4.72 -11.51
C ALA A 82 -10.57 4.12 -12.61
N ALA A 83 -11.22 2.99 -12.34
CA ALA A 83 -12.23 2.33 -13.17
C ALA A 83 -13.59 3.07 -13.31
N ALA A 84 -13.68 4.37 -13.01
CA ALA A 84 -14.87 5.16 -13.25
C ALA A 84 -14.52 6.48 -13.98
N ARG A 85 -13.98 6.33 -15.19
CA ARG A 85 -14.07 7.35 -16.23
C ARG A 85 -14.42 6.63 -17.52
N ASP A 86 -15.71 6.67 -17.83
CA ASP A 86 -16.27 6.41 -19.16
C ASP A 86 -15.62 7.31 -20.22
#